data_AF-A0A8J4VAU7-F1
#
_entry.id   AF-A0A8J4VAU7-F1
#
_cell.length_a   1.000
_cell.length_b   1.000
_cell.length_c   1.000
_cell.angle_alpha   90.00
_cell.angle_beta   90.00
_cell.angle_gamma   90.00
#
_symmetry.space_group_name_H-M   'P 1'
#
loop_
_entity.id
_entity.type
_entity.pdbx_description
1 polymer ?
#
loop_
_entity_poly.entity_id
_entity_poly.type
_entity_poly.pdbx_seq_one_letter_code
_entity_poly.pdbx_strand_id
1 'polypeptide(L)'
;MQVCTSLRFLNIDNCGGLISLLPILKFLTTLEALIIENCEKLDLIEMEDNQDDFPTSLRALRFIGLPQLVAMPNWIKRSANSLQILVIESCPNLTAFPEWLTFILTASGLNKLIIRLADCVYSFTRSFRT
;
A
#
# COMPACT_ATOMS: atom_id res chain seq x y z
N MET A 1 -14.49 22.87 -0.07
CA MET A 1 -13.36 22.06 0.43
C MET A 1 -12.26 22.12 -0.63
N GLN A 2 -11.08 22.64 -0.29
CA GLN A 2 -9.92 22.60 -1.19
C GLN A 2 -9.38 21.17 -1.23
N VAL A 3 -9.58 20.49 -2.35
CA VAL A 3 -8.93 19.21 -2.65
C VAL A 3 -7.44 19.49 -2.78
N CYS A 4 -6.59 18.71 -2.09
CA CYS A 4 -5.14 18.86 -2.16
C CYS A 4 -4.62 18.26 -3.49
N THR A 5 -4.86 18.99 -4.59
CA THR A 5 -4.57 18.56 -5.97
C THR A 5 -3.10 18.70 -6.38
N SER A 6 -2.21 19.10 -5.48
CA SER A 6 -0.77 19.26 -5.78
C SER A 6 0.13 18.36 -4.94
N LEU A 7 -0.40 17.67 -3.93
CA LEU A 7 0.42 16.84 -3.05
C LEU A 7 0.83 15.56 -3.78
N ARG A 8 2.12 15.49 -4.14
CA ARG A 8 2.72 14.33 -4.82
C ARG A 8 3.41 13.34 -3.89
N PHE A 9 3.80 13.79 -2.70
CA PHE A 9 4.53 12.99 -1.73
C PHE A 9 3.91 13.17 -0.34
N LEU A 10 3.58 12.06 0.31
CA LEU A 10 3.09 12.02 1.68
C LEU A 10 3.93 11.03 2.48
N ASN A 11 4.53 11.52 3.57
CA ASN A 11 5.25 10.70 4.54
C ASN A 11 4.57 10.82 5.90
N ILE A 12 4.29 9.68 6.52
CA ILE A 12 3.70 9.56 7.85
C ILE A 12 4.59 8.63 8.64
N ASP A 13 5.26 9.17 9.66
CA ASP A 13 6.19 8.42 10.48
C ASP A 13 5.84 8.57 11.96
N ASN A 14 5.96 7.48 12.72
CA ASN A 14 5.81 7.44 14.18
C ASN A 14 4.49 8.02 14.71
N CYS A 15 3.40 7.85 13.96
CA CYS A 15 2.07 8.35 14.32
C CYS A 15 1.25 7.31 15.10
N GLY A 16 1.63 7.01 16.36
CA GLY A 16 0.99 5.96 17.18
C GLY A 16 -0.49 6.18 17.57
N GLY A 17 -1.00 7.40 17.38
CA GLY A 17 -2.42 7.73 17.57
C GLY A 17 -3.27 7.65 16.29
N LEU A 18 -2.65 7.48 15.12
CA LEU A 18 -3.35 7.48 13.84
C LEU A 18 -4.06 6.14 13.63
N ILE A 19 -5.39 6.19 13.52
CA ILE A 19 -6.23 4.99 13.35
C ILE A 19 -6.59 4.77 11.88
N SER A 20 -6.85 5.83 11.11
CA SER A 20 -7.23 5.74 9.70
C SER A 20 -6.67 6.90 8.89
N LEU A 21 -6.32 6.60 7.64
CA LEU A 21 -5.85 7.57 6.65
C LEU A 21 -6.78 7.66 5.42
N LEU A 22 -7.73 6.73 5.30
CA LEU A 22 -8.57 6.56 4.10
C LEU A 22 -9.38 7.81 3.74
N PRO A 23 -10.05 8.51 4.68
CA PRO A 23 -10.84 9.69 4.33
C PRO A 23 -10.00 10.79 3.68
N ILE A 24 -8.73 10.90 4.06
CA ILE A 24 -7.82 11.93 3.54
C ILE A 24 -7.27 11.49 2.18
N LEU A 25 -6.88 10.21 2.03
CA LEU A 25 -6.32 9.67 0.78
C LEU A 25 -7.25 9.88 -0.42
N LYS A 26 -8.57 9.83 -0.23
CA LYS A 26 -9.58 10.10 -1.26
C LYS A 26 -9.46 11.49 -1.90
N PHE A 27 -8.83 12.44 -1.21
CA PHE A 27 -8.63 13.79 -1.73
C PHE A 27 -7.23 14.02 -2.33
N LEU A 28 -6.34 13.02 -2.26
CA LEU A 28 -4.95 13.12 -2.71
C LEU A 28 -4.77 12.53 -4.13
N THR A 29 -5.58 12.98 -5.08
CA THR A 29 -5.66 12.40 -6.44
C THR A 29 -4.36 12.46 -7.25
N THR A 30 -3.44 13.35 -6.88
CA THR A 30 -2.12 13.53 -7.53
C THR A 30 -0.96 12.90 -6.78
N LEU A 31 -1.25 12.11 -5.75
CA LEU A 31 -0.24 11.48 -4.92
C LEU A 31 0.54 10.41 -5.69
N GLU A 32 1.85 10.62 -5.83
CA GLU A 32 2.77 9.72 -6.52
C GLU A 32 3.55 8.84 -5.56
N ALA A 33 3.77 9.29 -4.32
CA ALA A 33 4.55 8.57 -3.33
C ALA A 33 3.87 8.64 -1.96
N LEU A 34 3.64 7.48 -1.37
CA LEU A 34 3.10 7.33 -0.02
C LEU A 34 4.04 6.46 0.82
N ILE A 35 4.50 7.04 1.92
CA ILE A 35 5.38 6.39 2.88
C ILE A 35 4.69 6.42 4.24
N ILE A 36 4.55 5.25 4.86
CA ILE A 36 3.95 5.10 6.18
C ILE A 36 4.83 4.18 7.02
N GLU A 37 5.29 4.70 8.15
CA GLU A 37 6.28 4.04 9.02
C GLU A 37 5.83 4.11 10.48
N ASN A 38 5.98 3.00 11.21
CA ASN A 38 5.84 2.92 12.67
C ASN A 38 4.49 3.45 13.20
N CYS A 39 3.40 3.18 12.46
CA CYS A 39 2.04 3.58 12.83
C CYS A 39 1.27 2.37 13.40
N GLU A 40 1.42 2.13 14.71
CA GLU A 40 0.97 0.90 15.39
C GLU A 40 -0.55 0.64 15.37
N LYS A 41 -1.36 1.70 15.25
CA LYS A 41 -2.82 1.63 15.29
C LYS A 41 -3.47 1.86 13.93
N LEU A 42 -2.67 2.10 12.89
CA LEU A 42 -3.19 2.51 11.59
C LEU A 42 -3.77 1.32 10.86
N ASP A 43 -5.07 1.37 10.62
CA ASP A 43 -5.77 0.49 9.71
C ASP A 43 -5.87 1.15 8.32
N LEU A 44 -5.48 0.38 7.31
CA LEU A 44 -5.50 0.77 5.90
C LEU A 44 -6.54 0.00 5.10
N ILE A 45 -7.29 -0.92 5.73
CA ILE A 45 -8.32 -1.72 5.08
C ILE A 45 -9.61 -0.90 5.04
N GLU A 46 -10.16 -0.77 3.83
CA GLU A 46 -11.43 -0.10 3.64
C GLU A 46 -12.58 -1.12 3.69
N MET A 47 -13.65 -0.77 4.40
CA MET A 47 -14.86 -1.61 4.50
C MET A 47 -15.97 -1.17 3.53
N GLU A 48 -15.80 -0.06 2.82
CA GLU A 48 -16.78 0.48 1.87
C GLU A 48 -16.36 0.22 0.41
N ASP A 49 -17.34 -0.05 -0.46
CA ASP A 49 -17.14 -0.43 -1.87
C ASP A 49 -16.76 0.75 -2.79
N ASN A 50 -16.85 2.00 -2.33
CA ASN A 50 -16.61 3.18 -3.17
C ASN A 50 -15.12 3.51 -3.27
N GLN A 51 -14.42 2.75 -4.12
CA GLN A 51 -12.99 2.92 -4.42
C GLN A 51 -12.68 3.98 -5.49
N ASP A 52 -13.71 4.65 -6.03
CA ASP A 52 -13.54 5.58 -7.16
C ASP A 52 -12.76 6.86 -6.81
N ASP A 53 -12.70 7.21 -5.53
CA ASP A 53 -12.06 8.45 -5.08
C ASP A 53 -10.57 8.28 -4.75
N PHE A 54 -10.00 7.07 -4.81
CA PHE A 54 -8.61 6.88 -4.42
C PHE A 54 -7.57 7.28 -5.48
N PRO A 55 -6.34 7.58 -5.06
CA PRO A 55 -5.26 7.95 -5.97
C PRO A 55 -4.99 6.86 -7.02
N THR A 56 -4.94 7.27 -8.28
CA THR A 56 -4.58 6.43 -9.44
C THR A 56 -3.14 6.66 -9.90
N SER A 57 -2.47 7.65 -9.32
CA SER A 57 -1.16 8.14 -9.74
C SER A 57 0.02 7.62 -8.90
N LEU A 58 -0.21 6.69 -7.95
CA LEU A 58 0.86 6.20 -7.09
C LEU A 58 1.91 5.43 -7.90
N ARG A 59 3.16 5.83 -7.71
CA ARG A 59 4.37 5.24 -8.29
C ARG A 59 5.23 4.58 -7.23
N ALA A 60 5.19 5.06 -5.99
CA ALA A 60 5.95 4.50 -4.88
C ALA A 60 5.07 4.32 -3.63
N LEU A 61 5.13 3.14 -3.04
CA LEU A 61 4.46 2.82 -1.79
C LEU A 61 5.44 2.14 -0.83
N ARG A 62 5.52 2.64 0.41
CA ARG A 62 6.35 2.08 1.47
C ARG A 62 5.54 1.93 2.74
N PHE A 63 5.45 0.71 3.26
CA PHE A 63 4.81 0.36 4.53
C PHE A 63 5.81 -0.31 5.44
N ILE A 64 6.12 0.31 6.58
CA ILE A 64 7.08 -0.24 7.55
C ILE A 64 6.53 -0.22 8.95
N GLY A 65 6.69 -1.34 9.67
CA GLY A 65 6.32 -1.37 11.08
C GLY A 65 4.81 -1.16 11.28
N LEU A 66 3.99 -1.75 10.41
CA LEU A 66 2.53 -1.63 10.46
C LEU A 66 1.91 -2.95 10.97
N PRO A 67 1.75 -3.14 12.30
CA PRO A 67 1.23 -4.37 12.86
C PRO A 67 -0.25 -4.60 12.55
N GLN A 68 -1.06 -3.57 12.25
CA GLN A 68 -2.47 -3.76 11.88
C GLN A 68 -2.68 -4.12 10.40
N LEU A 69 -1.62 -4.07 9.58
CA LEU A 69 -1.72 -4.39 8.17
C LEU A 69 -1.83 -5.91 7.97
N VAL A 70 -3.06 -6.43 7.95
CA VAL A 70 -3.32 -7.88 7.80
C VAL A 70 -3.39 -8.33 6.34
N ALA A 71 -3.81 -7.43 5.45
CA ALA A 71 -3.96 -7.65 4.01
C ALA A 71 -3.62 -6.37 3.25
N MET A 72 -3.28 -6.51 1.97
CA MET A 72 -3.03 -5.34 1.11
C MET A 72 -4.35 -4.61 0.81
N PRO A 73 -4.41 -3.28 1.02
CA PRO A 73 -5.61 -2.51 0.72
C PRO A 73 -6.00 -2.51 -0.77
N ASN A 74 -7.29 -2.64 -1.05
CA ASN A 74 -7.80 -2.68 -2.42
C ASN A 74 -7.66 -1.35 -3.15
N TRP A 75 -7.67 -0.21 -2.46
CA TRP A 75 -7.51 1.10 -3.09
C TRP A 75 -6.19 1.25 -3.86
N ILE A 76 -5.14 0.49 -3.48
CA ILE A 76 -3.85 0.49 -4.20
C ILE A 76 -3.99 -0.08 -5.61
N LYS A 77 -4.97 -0.98 -5.85
CA LYS A 77 -5.27 -1.56 -7.16
C LYS A 77 -5.51 -0.50 -8.24
N ARG A 78 -6.05 0.66 -7.86
CA ARG A 78 -6.27 1.81 -8.76
C ARG A 78 -4.97 2.33 -9.39
N SER A 79 -3.86 2.15 -8.69
CA SER A 79 -2.52 2.52 -9.15
C SER A 79 -1.70 1.32 -9.66
N ALA A 80 -2.33 0.16 -9.90
CA ALA A 80 -1.66 -1.06 -10.37
C ALA A 80 -0.78 -0.86 -11.61
N ASN A 81 -1.23 -0.01 -12.55
CA ASN A 81 -0.52 0.23 -13.80
C ASN A 81 0.61 1.28 -13.69
N SER A 82 0.58 2.12 -12.64
CA SER A 82 1.52 3.23 -12.42
C SER A 82 2.58 2.90 -11.36
N LEU A 83 2.30 1.94 -10.48
CA LEU A 83 3.16 1.56 -9.37
C LEU A 83 4.49 0.97 -9.86
N GLN A 84 5.60 1.52 -9.33
CA GLN A 84 6.98 1.17 -9.69
C GLN A 84 7.78 0.66 -8.49
N ILE A 85 7.42 1.11 -7.28
CA ILE A 85 8.12 0.72 -6.06
C ILE A 85 7.10 0.30 -5.03
N LEU A 86 7.27 -0.90 -4.48
CA LEU A 86 6.52 -1.40 -3.34
C LEU A 86 7.50 -1.94 -2.30
N VAL A 87 7.54 -1.30 -1.13
CA VAL A 87 8.38 -1.74 -0.02
C VAL A 87 7.48 -2.07 1.16
N ILE A 88 7.64 -3.27 1.70
CA ILE A 88 6.92 -3.71 2.90
C ILE A 88 7.93 -4.36 3.84
N GLU A 89 8.04 -3.84 5.04
CA GLU A 89 9.06 -4.27 5.99
C GLU A 89 8.49 -4.27 7.41
N SER A 90 8.80 -5.31 8.19
CA SER A 90 8.37 -5.40 9.58
C SER A 90 6.83 -5.22 9.77
N CYS A 91 6.02 -5.78 8.86
CA CYS A 91 4.56 -5.85 8.97
C CYS A 91 4.15 -7.29 9.35
N PRO A 92 4.16 -7.67 10.65
CA PRO A 92 4.12 -9.07 11.09
C PRO A 92 2.80 -9.80 10.80
N ASN A 93 1.69 -9.07 10.72
CA ASN A 93 0.36 -9.66 10.51
C ASN A 93 -0.05 -9.72 9.04
N LEU A 94 0.77 -9.22 8.11
CA LEU A 94 0.48 -9.29 6.68
C LEU A 94 0.64 -10.73 6.20
N THR A 95 -0.49 -11.38 5.88
CA THR A 95 -0.52 -12.81 5.55
C THR A 95 -0.85 -13.12 4.09
N ALA A 96 -1.34 -12.15 3.33
CA ALA A 96 -1.76 -12.36 1.94
C ALA A 96 -1.44 -11.16 1.04
N PHE A 97 -1.00 -11.47 -0.18
CA PHE A 97 -0.92 -10.52 -1.29
C PHE A 97 -2.12 -10.71 -2.23
N PRO A 98 -2.66 -9.62 -2.79
CA PRO A 98 -3.84 -9.67 -3.64
C PRO A 98 -3.47 -10.13 -5.06
N GLU A 99 -4.41 -10.75 -5.77
CA GLU A 99 -4.20 -11.27 -7.12
C GLU A 99 -3.73 -10.21 -8.12
N TRP A 100 -4.18 -8.96 -7.96
CA TRP A 100 -3.76 -7.87 -8.83
C TRP A 100 -2.25 -7.61 -8.75
N LEU A 101 -1.62 -7.85 -7.59
CA LEU A 101 -0.16 -7.70 -7.44
C LEU A 101 0.55 -8.83 -8.17
N THR A 102 0.04 -10.07 -8.04
CA THR A 102 0.54 -11.23 -8.80
C THR A 102 0.40 -10.98 -10.31
N PHE A 103 -0.71 -10.41 -10.77
CA PHE A 103 -0.92 -10.07 -12.17
C PHE A 103 0.07 -9.02 -12.68
N ILE A 104 0.38 -7.96 -11.92
CA ILE A 104 1.40 -6.98 -12.34
C ILE A 104 2.77 -7.66 -12.46
N LEU A 105 3.12 -8.54 -11.53
CA LEU A 105 4.40 -9.25 -11.56
C LEU A 105 4.54 -10.20 -12.74
N THR A 106 3.44 -10.81 -13.19
CA THR A 106 3.44 -11.77 -14.31
C THR A 106 3.21 -11.12 -15.66
N ALA A 107 2.40 -10.05 -15.74
CA ALA A 107 2.04 -9.38 -16.98
C ALA A 107 3.05 -8.28 -17.39
N SER A 108 3.71 -7.64 -16.41
CA SER A 108 4.77 -6.67 -16.71
C SER A 108 6.05 -7.45 -16.94
N GLY A 109 6.53 -7.55 -18.19
CA GLY A 109 7.89 -7.98 -18.46
C GLY A 109 8.86 -7.27 -17.49
N LEU A 110 9.42 -8.05 -16.57
CA LEU A 110 10.07 -7.62 -15.32
C LEU A 110 11.04 -6.46 -15.56
N ASN A 111 10.66 -5.23 -15.19
CA ASN A 111 11.55 -4.06 -15.11
C ASN A 111 10.95 -2.86 -14.36
N LYS A 112 9.65 -2.87 -14.05
CA LYS A 112 8.98 -1.67 -13.48
C LYS A 112 8.74 -1.73 -11.98
N LEU A 113 8.48 -2.90 -11.39
CA LEU A 113 8.07 -3.02 -9.99
C LEU A 113 9.17 -3.67 -9.13
N ILE A 114 9.76 -2.90 -8.21
CA ILE A 114 10.69 -3.43 -7.20
C ILE A 114 9.89 -3.75 -5.93
N ILE A 115 9.92 -5.03 -5.51
CA ILE A 115 9.34 -5.47 -4.24
C ILE A 115 10.47 -5.77 -3.25
N ARG A 116 10.43 -5.13 -2.07
CA ARG A 116 11.28 -5.49 -0.94
C ARG A 116 10.40 -5.95 0.21
N LEU A 117 10.57 -7.22 0.60
CA LEU A 117 9.93 -7.82 1.77
C LEU A 117 11.03 -8.15 2.78
N ALA A 118 11.17 -7.32 3.80
CA ALA A 118 11.98 -7.67 4.96
C ALA A 118 11.03 -8.15 6.06
N ASP A 119 11.31 -9.32 6.63
CA ASP A 119 10.58 -9.98 7.73
C ASP A 119 9.19 -10.59 7.44
N CYS A 120 8.44 -10.13 6.42
CA CYS A 120 7.10 -10.67 6.11
C CYS A 120 7.12 -12.07 5.43
N VAL A 121 8.30 -12.60 5.08
CA VAL A 121 8.44 -13.77 4.19
C VAL A 121 8.41 -15.12 4.92
N TYR A 122 8.66 -15.15 6.25
CA TYR A 122 8.63 -16.42 7.00
C TYR A 122 7.25 -17.11 7.00
N SER A 123 6.15 -16.37 6.78
CA SER A 123 4.80 -16.91 6.61
C SER A 123 4.47 -17.32 5.16
N PHE A 124 5.20 -16.77 4.17
CA PHE A 124 4.82 -16.86 2.76
C PHE A 124 5.37 -18.10 2.03
N THR A 125 6.49 -18.67 2.49
CA THR A 125 7.09 -19.88 1.90
C THR A 125 6.23 -21.15 2.01
N ARG A 126 5.07 -21.11 2.69
CA ARG A 126 4.10 -22.23 2.72
C ARG A 126 3.05 -22.19 1.61
N SER A 127 2.74 -21.05 1.01
CA SER A 127 1.60 -20.93 0.07
C SER A 127 1.96 -20.98 -1.43
N PHE A 128 3.24 -21.02 -1.80
CA PHE A 128 3.68 -21.15 -3.21
C PHE A 128 4.19 -22.56 -3.57
N ARG A 129 3.96 -23.54 -2.69
CA ARG A 129 4.15 -24.97 -2.99
C ARG A 129 2.80 -25.68 -3.01
N THR A 130 2.11 -25.59 -4.15
CA THR A 130 1.21 -26.64 -4.65
C THR A 130 1.25 -26.60 -6.16
#